data_AF-A0A7S0J9S1-F1
#
_entry.id   AF-A0A7S0J9S1-F1
#
_cell.length_a   1.000
_cell.length_b   1.000
_cell.length_c   1.000
_cell.angle_alpha   90.00
_cell.angle_beta   90.00
_cell.angle_gamma   90.00
#
_symmetry.space_group_name_H-M   'P 1'
#
loop_
_entity.id
_entity.type
_entity.pdbx_description
1 polymer ?
#
loop_
_entity_poly.entity_id
_entity_poly.type
_entity_poly.pdbx_seq_one_letter_code
_entity_poly.pdbx_strand_id
1 'polypeptide(L)'
;PQRCGGSGGCDGSTQPLAFNYTMTAGIALESSYPYRGITGKCEAAKVKPVALNKGYVKLPANNYTALAAAVATGPVAISVAAGGLGWQLYGGGVYSGGLLGCGYDMDHGVQLVGYGSSGSKDYWIVRNSWGGSWGEK
;
A
#
# COMPACT_ATOMS: atom_id res chain seq x y z
N PRO A 1 -11.18 -6.14 -8.47
CA PRO A 1 -9.71 -6.31 -8.52
C PRO A 1 -9.19 -6.92 -9.84
N GLN A 2 -9.86 -7.91 -10.42
CA GLN A 2 -9.38 -8.65 -11.61
C GLN A 2 -9.35 -7.86 -12.94
N ARG A 3 -9.73 -6.57 -12.93
CA ARG A 3 -9.76 -5.70 -14.12
C ARG A 3 -9.09 -4.34 -13.89
N CYS A 4 -8.40 -4.17 -12.77
CA CYS A 4 -7.77 -2.91 -12.37
C CYS A 4 -6.33 -3.16 -11.94
N GLY A 5 -5.47 -2.16 -12.10
CA GLY A 5 -4.13 -2.16 -11.51
C GLY A 5 -3.00 -2.74 -12.34
N GLY A 6 -3.21 -3.13 -13.61
CA GLY A 6 -2.13 -3.60 -14.50
C GLY A 6 -2.27 -5.04 -14.98
N SER A 7 -1.24 -5.54 -15.68
CA SER A 7 -1.15 -6.93 -16.20
C SER A 7 -0.51 -7.92 -15.21
N GLY A 8 -0.11 -7.48 -14.02
CA GLY A 8 0.58 -8.28 -13.02
C GLY A 8 2.09 -7.99 -12.95
N GLY A 9 2.75 -8.49 -11.90
CA GLY A 9 4.18 -8.26 -11.68
C GLY A 9 4.51 -6.77 -11.52
N CYS A 10 5.57 -6.31 -12.17
CA CYS A 10 6.00 -4.91 -12.18
C CYS A 10 5.07 -3.97 -12.96
N ASP A 11 4.16 -4.50 -13.79
CA ASP A 11 3.16 -3.67 -14.50
C ASP A 11 1.97 -3.32 -13.61
N GLY A 12 1.98 -3.78 -12.36
CA GLY A 12 1.01 -3.47 -11.33
C GLY A 12 0.02 -4.60 -11.05
N SER A 13 -0.60 -4.53 -9.86
CA SER A 13 -1.67 -5.40 -9.40
C SER A 13 -2.45 -4.70 -8.27
N THR A 14 -3.40 -5.39 -7.64
CA THR A 14 -4.16 -4.86 -6.51
C THR A 14 -3.97 -5.70 -5.24
N GLN A 15 -3.95 -5.04 -4.09
CA GLN A 15 -3.74 -5.66 -2.78
C GLN A 15 -4.72 -6.82 -2.49
N PRO A 16 -6.02 -6.75 -2.86
CA PRO A 16 -6.94 -7.89 -2.73
C PRO A 16 -6.49 -9.16 -3.45
N LEU A 17 -5.78 -9.06 -4.59
CA LEU A 17 -5.26 -10.23 -5.30
C LEU A 17 -4.14 -10.91 -4.51
N ALA A 18 -3.26 -10.12 -3.89
CA ALA A 18 -2.22 -10.64 -3.00
C ALA A 18 -2.81 -11.29 -1.75
N PHE A 19 -3.85 -10.69 -1.14
CA PHE A 19 -4.56 -11.32 -0.03
C PHE A 19 -5.18 -12.65 -0.43
N ASN A 20 -5.91 -12.71 -1.55
CA ASN A 20 -6.47 -13.98 -2.05
C ASN A 20 -5.39 -15.05 -2.29
N TYR A 21 -4.27 -14.69 -2.91
CA TYR A 21 -3.18 -15.64 -3.16
C TYR A 21 -2.58 -16.18 -1.86
N THR A 22 -2.32 -15.31 -0.89
CA THR A 22 -1.70 -15.69 0.39
C THR A 22 -2.66 -16.41 1.34
N MET A 23 -3.95 -16.55 1.01
CA MET A 23 -4.87 -17.43 1.74
C MET A 23 -4.59 -18.91 1.47
N THR A 24 -4.08 -19.25 0.28
CA THR A 24 -3.82 -20.64 -0.12
C THR A 24 -2.34 -20.95 -0.20
N ALA A 25 -1.55 -20.08 -0.82
CA ALA A 25 -0.11 -20.27 -0.98
C ALA A 25 0.70 -19.84 0.26
N GLY A 26 0.12 -19.00 1.12
CA GLY A 26 0.84 -18.32 2.20
C GLY A 26 1.88 -17.30 1.71
N ILE A 27 2.64 -16.73 2.65
CA ILE A 27 3.69 -15.75 2.38
C ILE A 27 5.05 -16.26 2.85
N ALA A 28 6.07 -16.14 1.99
CA ALA A 28 7.44 -16.52 2.30
C ALA A 28 8.20 -15.39 3.00
N LEU A 29 9.29 -15.74 3.70
CA LEU A 29 10.24 -14.74 4.20
C LEU A 29 11.00 -14.10 3.03
N GLU A 30 11.30 -12.81 3.18
CA GLU A 30 12.16 -12.06 2.24
C GLU A 30 13.52 -12.75 2.04
N SER A 31 14.12 -13.31 3.09
CA SER A 31 15.38 -14.06 3.00
C SER A 31 15.27 -15.36 2.18
N SER A 32 14.08 -15.93 2.05
CA SER A 32 13.82 -17.16 1.26
C SER A 32 13.43 -16.84 -0.18
N TYR A 33 12.78 -15.70 -0.41
CA TYR A 33 12.39 -15.24 -1.74
C TYR A 33 12.62 -13.72 -1.87
N PRO A 34 13.88 -13.27 -2.08
CA PRO A 34 14.21 -11.85 -2.06
C PRO A 34 13.60 -11.05 -3.21
N TYR A 35 13.28 -9.79 -2.93
CA TYR A 35 12.84 -8.81 -3.92
C TYR A 35 13.94 -8.52 -4.93
N ARG A 36 13.56 -8.48 -6.21
CA ARG A 36 14.50 -8.30 -7.34
C ARG A 36 14.21 -7.06 -8.18
N GLY A 37 13.09 -6.38 -7.95
CA GLY A 37 12.67 -5.24 -8.77
C GLY A 37 12.32 -5.58 -10.23
N ILE A 38 12.05 -6.85 -10.55
CA ILE A 38 11.69 -7.30 -11.90
C ILE A 38 10.60 -8.37 -11.85
N THR A 39 9.75 -8.43 -12.88
CA THR A 39 8.81 -9.55 -13.08
C THR A 39 9.59 -10.82 -13.40
N GLY A 40 9.44 -11.83 -12.54
CA GLY A 40 10.06 -13.15 -12.72
C GLY A 40 9.03 -14.26 -12.92
N LYS A 41 9.53 -15.48 -13.16
CA LYS A 41 8.72 -16.69 -13.06
C LYS A 41 8.54 -17.08 -11.59
N CYS A 42 7.38 -17.61 -11.24
CA CYS A 42 7.12 -18.11 -9.90
C CYS A 42 8.02 -19.33 -9.62
N GLU A 43 8.88 -19.23 -8.61
CA GLU A 43 9.69 -20.33 -8.11
C GLU A 43 8.98 -20.98 -6.91
N ALA A 44 7.98 -21.83 -7.18
CA ALA A 44 7.13 -22.40 -6.13
C ALA A 44 7.91 -23.07 -4.98
N ALA A 45 9.05 -23.70 -5.27
CA ALA A 45 9.92 -24.32 -4.26
C ALA A 45 10.53 -23.31 -3.26
N LYS A 46 10.62 -22.02 -3.63
CA LYS A 46 11.07 -20.94 -2.74
C LYS A 46 9.92 -20.36 -1.90
N VAL A 47 8.67 -20.63 -2.28
CA VAL A 47 7.49 -20.27 -1.48
C VAL A 47 7.40 -21.23 -0.30
N LYS A 48 8.18 -20.94 0.76
CA LYS A 48 8.14 -21.61 2.05
C LYS A 48 7.29 -20.75 3.00
N PRO A 49 5.97 -20.98 3.08
CA PRO A 49 5.08 -20.05 3.76
C PRO A 49 5.32 -20.06 5.27
N VAL A 50 5.50 -18.87 5.85
CA VAL A 50 5.58 -18.68 7.31
C VAL A 50 4.27 -18.19 7.92
N ALA A 51 3.34 -17.72 7.08
CA ALA A 51 2.00 -17.32 7.49
C ALA A 51 1.00 -17.51 6.34
N LEU A 52 -0.26 -17.70 6.71
CA LEU A 52 -1.41 -17.60 5.82
C LEU A 52 -2.35 -16.53 6.38
N ASN A 53 -3.06 -15.82 5.50
CA ASN A 53 -4.15 -14.96 5.94
C ASN A 53 -5.50 -15.69 5.81
N LYS A 54 -6.52 -15.23 6.54
CA LYS A 54 -7.87 -15.83 6.53
C LYS A 54 -8.86 -15.07 5.63
N GLY A 55 -8.36 -14.18 4.78
CA GLY A 55 -9.13 -13.24 3.97
C GLY A 55 -8.88 -11.79 4.37
N TYR A 56 -9.70 -10.90 3.81
CA TYR A 56 -9.65 -9.47 4.05
C TYR A 56 -11.06 -8.89 4.17
N VAL A 57 -11.18 -7.78 4.90
CA VAL A 57 -12.38 -6.95 4.92
C VAL A 57 -12.15 -5.75 4.02
N LYS A 58 -13.08 -5.50 3.09
CA LYS A 58 -13.06 -4.29 2.27
C LYS A 58 -13.87 -3.20 2.96
N LEU A 59 -13.20 -2.10 3.32
CA LEU A 59 -13.87 -0.93 3.89
C LEU A 59 -14.67 -0.17 2.82
N PRO A 60 -15.71 0.60 3.22
CA PRO A 60 -16.35 1.56 2.34
C PRO A 60 -15.35 2.56 1.78
N ALA A 61 -15.43 2.85 0.48
CA ALA A 61 -14.49 3.75 -0.18
C ALA A 61 -14.57 5.17 0.41
N ASN A 62 -13.41 5.77 0.68
CA ASN A 62 -13.26 7.15 1.18
C ASN A 62 -14.10 7.48 2.43
N ASN A 63 -14.36 6.48 3.28
CA ASN A 63 -15.05 6.70 4.55
C ASN A 63 -14.03 6.90 5.69
N TYR A 64 -13.89 8.15 6.14
CA TYR A 64 -12.94 8.54 7.17
C TYR A 64 -13.11 7.74 8.46
N THR A 65 -14.33 7.66 8.99
CA THR A 65 -14.61 7.00 10.27
C THR A 65 -14.29 5.51 10.24
N ALA A 66 -14.67 4.82 9.16
CA ALA A 66 -14.38 3.40 8.99
C ALA A 66 -12.87 3.14 8.86
N LEU A 67 -12.15 4.00 8.12
CA LEU A 67 -10.71 3.88 7.94
C LEU A 67 -9.94 4.18 9.24
N ALA A 68 -10.34 5.20 9.99
CA ALA A 68 -9.77 5.55 11.29
C ALA A 68 -9.95 4.40 12.29
N ALA A 69 -11.16 3.85 12.38
CA ALA A 69 -11.45 2.71 13.25
C ALA A 69 -10.62 1.48 12.86
N ALA A 70 -10.47 1.20 11.57
CA ALA A 70 -9.69 0.06 11.10
C ALA A 70 -8.19 0.21 11.42
N VAL A 71 -7.58 1.37 11.12
CA VAL A 71 -6.15 1.55 11.34
C VAL A 71 -5.78 1.60 12.82
N ALA A 72 -6.70 2.02 13.69
CA ALA A 72 -6.52 1.92 15.14
C ALA A 72 -6.32 0.48 15.64
N THR A 73 -6.73 -0.54 14.87
CA THR A 73 -6.53 -1.97 15.21
C THR A 73 -5.27 -2.57 14.58
N GLY A 74 -4.64 -1.88 13.62
CA GLY A 74 -3.45 -2.33 12.93
C GLY A 74 -3.34 -1.75 11.51
N PRO A 75 -2.20 -1.93 10.83
CA PRO A 75 -1.97 -1.34 9.52
C PRO A 75 -2.97 -1.77 8.44
N VAL A 76 -3.39 -0.83 7.60
CA VAL A 76 -4.38 -1.05 6.53
C VAL A 76 -3.74 -0.83 5.16
N ALA A 77 -3.91 -1.77 4.24
CA ALA A 77 -3.54 -1.56 2.85
C ALA A 77 -4.49 -0.57 2.17
N ILE A 78 -3.96 0.52 1.62
CA ILE A 78 -4.74 1.55 0.91
C ILE A 78 -4.13 1.85 -0.47
N SER A 79 -4.89 2.56 -1.30
CA SER A 79 -4.41 3.12 -2.56
C SER A 79 -4.54 4.65 -2.53
N VAL A 80 -3.57 5.33 -3.12
CA VAL A 80 -3.48 6.80 -3.20
C VAL A 80 -3.16 7.22 -4.63
N ALA A 81 -3.41 8.49 -4.96
CA ALA A 81 -2.90 9.12 -6.17
C ALA A 81 -1.50 9.69 -5.89
N ALA A 82 -0.49 9.06 -6.45
CA ALA A 82 0.92 9.39 -6.26
C ALA A 82 1.61 9.92 -7.53
N GLY A 83 0.92 9.94 -8.68
CA GLY A 83 1.48 10.39 -9.96
C GLY A 83 1.88 11.87 -10.02
N GLY A 84 1.35 12.71 -9.12
CA GLY A 84 1.67 14.15 -9.10
C GLY A 84 3.05 14.46 -8.52
N LEU A 85 3.73 15.49 -9.07
CA LEU A 85 5.06 15.93 -8.60
C LEU A 85 5.12 16.26 -7.11
N GLY A 86 4.03 16.78 -6.53
CA GLY A 86 3.97 17.07 -5.11
C GLY A 86 4.15 15.83 -4.22
N TRP A 87 3.64 14.67 -4.65
CA TRP A 87 3.87 13.40 -3.95
C TRP A 87 5.29 12.89 -4.23
N GLN A 88 5.71 12.91 -5.50
CA GLN A 88 7.04 12.42 -5.90
C GLN A 88 8.18 13.13 -5.16
N LEU A 89 8.06 14.45 -4.96
CA LEU A 89 9.05 15.30 -4.31
C LEU A 89 8.77 15.57 -2.83
N TYR A 90 7.81 14.85 -2.22
CA TYR A 90 7.48 15.03 -0.81
C TYR A 90 8.71 14.78 0.08
N GLY A 91 9.02 15.75 0.94
CA GLY A 91 10.17 15.70 1.86
C GLY A 91 9.82 15.89 3.34
N GLY A 92 8.58 16.26 3.68
CA GLY A 92 8.15 16.45 5.07
C GLY A 92 6.87 17.24 5.27
N GLY A 93 6.32 17.18 6.48
CA GLY A 93 5.08 17.83 6.91
C GLY A 93 3.81 17.09 6.47
N VAL A 94 2.65 17.72 6.69
CA VAL A 94 1.35 17.14 6.28
C VAL A 94 1.12 17.43 4.79
N TYR A 95 1.26 16.39 3.97
CA TYR A 95 0.92 16.45 2.55
C TYR A 95 -0.58 16.68 2.37
N SER A 96 -0.95 17.66 1.54
CA SER A 96 -2.35 18.03 1.26
C SER A 96 -2.66 18.15 -0.23
N GLY A 97 -1.82 17.57 -1.09
CA GLY A 97 -1.88 17.74 -2.54
C GLY A 97 -0.94 18.84 -3.06
N GLY A 98 -0.59 18.77 -4.35
CA GLY A 98 0.17 19.84 -5.02
C GLY A 98 -0.73 21.01 -5.47
N LEU A 99 -0.12 22.05 -6.05
CA LEU A 99 -0.81 23.25 -6.56
C LEU A 99 -1.93 22.98 -7.60
N LEU A 100 -1.96 21.79 -8.19
CA LEU A 100 -2.94 21.35 -9.18
C LEU A 100 -4.01 20.38 -8.62
N GLY A 101 -4.04 20.18 -7.30
CA GLY A 101 -4.90 19.19 -6.63
C GLY A 101 -4.36 17.75 -6.77
N CYS A 102 -5.05 16.80 -6.13
CA CYS A 102 -4.82 15.39 -6.37
C CYS A 102 -5.54 14.99 -7.66
N GLY A 103 -4.82 14.38 -8.61
CA GLY A 103 -5.50 13.59 -9.64
C GLY A 103 -6.34 12.50 -8.97
N TYR A 104 -7.50 12.17 -9.53
CA TYR A 104 -8.38 11.14 -8.95
C TYR A 104 -7.96 9.71 -9.33
N ASP A 105 -6.89 9.57 -10.11
CA ASP A 105 -6.39 8.29 -10.57
C ASP A 105 -5.54 7.63 -9.48
N MET A 106 -6.14 6.66 -8.80
CA MET A 106 -5.42 5.82 -7.84
C MET A 106 -4.43 4.94 -8.59
N ASP A 107 -3.14 5.18 -8.37
CA ASP A 107 -2.04 4.55 -9.11
C ASP A 107 -1.03 3.84 -8.20
N HIS A 108 -1.09 4.06 -6.89
CA HIS A 108 -0.06 3.61 -5.98
C HIS A 108 -0.62 2.94 -4.72
N GLY A 109 -0.06 1.77 -4.38
CA GLY A 109 -0.43 1.00 -3.21
C GLY A 109 0.52 1.29 -2.04
N VAL A 110 -0.04 1.68 -0.89
CA VAL A 110 0.72 2.03 0.32
C VAL A 110 0.07 1.42 1.57
N GLN A 111 0.74 1.53 2.70
CA GLN A 111 0.23 1.04 3.98
C GLN A 111 -0.08 2.20 4.91
N LEU A 112 -1.34 2.33 5.31
CA LEU A 112 -1.75 3.24 6.36
C LEU A 112 -1.39 2.63 7.72
N VAL A 113 -0.62 3.34 8.53
CA VAL A 113 -0.10 2.83 9.82
C VAL A 113 -0.61 3.60 11.03
N GLY A 114 -1.28 4.73 10.82
CA GLY A 114 -1.89 5.49 11.90
C GLY A 114 -2.48 6.82 11.42
N TYR A 115 -2.83 7.66 12.38
CA TYR A 115 -3.28 9.03 12.18
C TYR A 115 -2.90 9.87 13.40
N GLY A 116 -2.96 11.19 13.24
CA GLY A 116 -2.73 12.14 14.31
C GLY A 116 -3.27 13.52 13.96
N SER A 117 -2.96 14.47 14.82
CA SER A 117 -3.35 15.88 14.67
C SER A 117 -2.17 16.79 14.95
N SER A 118 -1.99 17.82 14.12
CA SER A 118 -1.00 18.88 14.29
C SER A 118 -1.70 20.22 14.23
N GLY A 119 -1.90 20.84 15.41
CA GLY A 119 -2.76 22.02 15.55
C GLY A 119 -4.20 21.71 15.16
N SER A 120 -4.72 22.41 14.14
CA SER A 120 -6.06 22.21 13.60
C SER A 120 -6.10 21.25 12.40
N LYS A 121 -4.99 20.58 12.07
CA LYS A 121 -4.90 19.68 10.91
C LYS A 121 -4.77 18.23 11.34
N ASP A 122 -5.75 17.42 10.97
CA ASP A 122 -5.65 15.96 11.08
C ASP A 122 -4.85 15.40 9.90
N TYR A 123 -4.11 14.33 10.14
CA TYR A 123 -3.30 13.68 9.12
C TYR A 123 -3.28 12.16 9.26
N TRP A 124 -3.06 11.51 8.12
CA TRP A 124 -2.78 10.08 8.03
C TRP A 124 -1.29 9.84 8.06
N ILE A 125 -0.86 8.78 8.74
CA ILE A 125 0.53 8.31 8.71
C ILE A 125 0.59 7.16 7.73
N VAL A 126 1.31 7.36 6.63
CA VAL A 126 1.39 6.41 5.51
C VAL A 126 2.82 5.93 5.34
N ARG A 127 3.01 4.62 5.40
CA ARG A 127 4.26 3.96 5.05
C ARG A 127 4.32 3.71 3.55
N ASN A 128 5.33 4.29 2.90
CA ASN A 128 5.61 4.13 1.48
C ASN A 128 6.70 3.05 1.24
N SER A 129 6.94 2.70 -0.03
CA SER A 129 7.89 1.67 -0.47
C SER A 129 8.99 2.21 -1.39
N TRP A 130 9.31 3.50 -1.30
CA TRP A 130 10.32 4.18 -2.13
C TRP A 130 11.68 4.38 -1.44
N GLY A 131 11.97 3.55 -0.44
CA GLY A 131 13.22 3.59 0.31
C GLY A 131 13.26 4.66 1.40
N GLY A 132 14.23 4.54 2.31
CA GLY A 132 14.32 5.39 3.51
C GLY A 132 14.81 6.83 3.25
N SER A 133 15.13 7.19 2.01
CA SER A 133 15.51 8.56 1.63
C SER A 133 14.32 9.42 1.19
N TRP A 134 13.14 8.82 1.00
CA TRP A 134 11.93 9.51 0.58
C TRP A 134 11.06 9.88 1.79
N GLY A 135 10.54 11.11 1.82
CA GLY A 135 9.63 11.57 2.86
C GLY A 135 10.21 11.54 4.28
N GLU A 136 9.32 11.29 5.25
CA GLU A 136 9.64 11.24 6.69
C GLU A 136 9.86 9.78 7.15
N LYS A 137 10.80 9.58 8.07
CA LYS A 137 11.29 8.26 8.51
C LYS A 137 10.61 7.77 9.78
#